data_AF-A0A243RPX4-F1
#
_entry.id   AF-A0A243RPX4-F1
#
_cell.length_a   1.000
_cell.length_b   1.000
_cell.length_c   1.000
_cell.angle_alpha   90.00
_cell.angle_beta   90.00
_cell.angle_gamma   90.00
#
_symmetry.space_group_name_H-M   'P 1'
#
loop_
_entity.id
_entity.type
_entity.pdbx_description
1 polymer ?
#
loop_
_entity_poly.entity_id
_entity_poly.type
_entity_poly.pdbx_seq_one_letter_code
_entity_poly.pdbx_strand_id
1 'polypeptide(L)'
;MRPVTKIATGFVFAFGALRFNGFDLLLNPVGWLVCVSGLSQLQRSADGPFSRARSSAIVMVCVSLVAMVSPGERSDYPLMVLLVKHVIDIADTAGALIAVWLTVDAVIRRIRPCGDISRAVLLDVLRWAVVGLGALGTLVGYGYTDLDPVLIIAWFAAVVALIVVLYRSAHLPCLSPIWGPVVS
;
A
#
# COMPACT_ATOMS: atom_id res chain seq x y z
N MET A 1 15.54 -11.11 6.32
CA MET A 1 14.17 -11.10 5.74
C MET A 1 14.25 -10.92 4.24
N ARG A 2 13.40 -11.62 3.47
CA ARG A 2 13.32 -11.45 2.01
C ARG A 2 12.64 -10.10 1.68
N PRO A 3 12.97 -9.45 0.54
CA PRO A 3 12.48 -8.11 0.23
C PRO A 3 10.95 -8.00 0.17
N VAL A 4 10.28 -8.98 -0.45
CA VAL A 4 8.81 -9.02 -0.56
C VAL A 4 8.15 -9.29 0.80
N THR A 5 8.79 -10.05 1.68
CA THR A 5 8.34 -10.19 3.08
C THR A 5 8.32 -8.84 3.78
N LYS A 6 9.34 -7.98 3.55
CA LYS A 6 9.34 -6.63 4.11
C LYS A 6 8.17 -5.81 3.56
N ILE A 7 7.91 -5.86 2.26
CA ILE A 7 6.77 -5.16 1.64
C ILE A 7 5.45 -5.61 2.27
N ALA A 8 5.23 -6.92 2.38
CA ALA A 8 4.03 -7.46 3.01
C ALA A 8 3.89 -7.03 4.48
N THR A 9 4.99 -7.07 5.25
CA THR A 9 5.02 -6.57 6.63
C THR A 9 4.74 -5.07 6.71
N GLY A 10 5.24 -4.28 5.76
CA GLY A 10 4.95 -2.85 5.67
C GLY A 10 3.46 -2.58 5.42
N PHE A 11 2.81 -3.38 4.57
CA PHE A 11 1.35 -3.33 4.40
C PHE A 11 0.59 -3.77 5.66
N VAL A 12 1.07 -4.75 6.41
CA VAL A 12 0.48 -5.08 7.72
C VAL A 12 0.55 -3.89 8.67
N PHE A 13 1.67 -3.15 8.72
CA PHE A 13 1.74 -1.97 9.58
C PHE A 13 0.89 -0.80 9.07
N ALA A 14 0.81 -0.60 7.76
CA ALA A 14 0.04 0.50 7.16
C ALA A 14 -1.48 0.25 7.15
N PHE A 15 -1.94 -1.01 7.14
CA PHE A 15 -3.38 -1.35 7.05
C PHE A 15 -3.90 -2.21 8.21
N GLY A 16 -3.04 -3.00 8.85
CA GLY A 16 -3.39 -3.93 9.93
C GLY A 16 -3.41 -3.30 11.32
N ALA A 17 -2.95 -2.05 11.46
CA ALA A 17 -3.27 -1.20 12.58
C ALA A 17 -4.77 -0.83 12.51
N LEU A 18 -5.63 -1.80 12.85
CA LEU A 18 -7.04 -1.56 13.14
C LEU A 18 -7.09 -0.46 14.19
N ARG A 19 -7.71 0.66 13.79
CA ARG A 19 -7.92 1.95 14.47
C ARG A 19 -8.51 1.82 15.88
N PHE A 20 -7.80 1.17 16.81
CA PHE A 20 -8.27 0.88 18.15
C PHE A 20 -7.90 1.98 19.15
N ASN A 21 -6.99 2.90 18.82
CA ASN A 21 -6.75 4.16 19.55
C ASN A 21 -5.76 5.02 18.75
N GLY A 22 -5.84 6.35 18.82
CA GLY A 22 -5.03 7.32 18.04
C GLY A 22 -3.49 7.18 18.01
N PHE A 23 -2.92 6.16 18.66
CA PHE A 23 -1.57 5.64 18.44
C PHE A 23 -1.33 5.03 17.04
N ASP A 24 -2.39 4.64 16.32
CA ASP A 24 -2.30 3.96 15.01
C ASP A 24 -1.70 4.83 13.89
N LEU A 25 -1.75 6.16 14.02
CA LEU A 25 -1.13 7.10 13.08
C LEU A 25 0.40 6.94 12.99
N LEU A 26 1.05 6.42 14.05
CA LEU A 26 2.52 6.23 14.09
C LEU A 26 2.96 5.05 13.23
N LEU A 27 2.08 4.08 13.01
CA LEU A 27 2.41 2.85 12.29
C LEU A 27 2.34 3.02 10.78
N ASN A 28 1.58 4.00 10.27
CA ASN A 28 1.53 4.32 8.84
C ASN A 28 2.91 4.70 8.26
N PRO A 29 3.60 5.75 8.74
CA PRO A 29 4.89 6.14 8.18
C PRO A 29 5.94 5.03 8.35
N VAL A 30 5.88 4.28 9.46
CA VAL A 30 6.76 3.11 9.68
C VAL A 30 6.47 2.00 8.67
N GLY A 31 5.20 1.66 8.43
CA GLY A 31 4.80 0.66 7.45
C GLY A 31 5.27 1.01 6.04
N TRP A 32 5.11 2.27 5.63
CA TRP A 32 5.61 2.77 4.35
C TRP A 32 7.14 2.75 4.27
N LEU A 33 7.87 3.08 5.34
CA LEU A 33 9.33 2.95 5.40
C LEU A 33 9.80 1.50 5.24
N VAL A 34 9.10 0.55 5.85
CA VAL A 34 9.39 -0.89 5.67
C VAL A 34 9.16 -1.31 4.22
N CYS A 35 8.09 -0.82 3.57
CA CYS A 35 7.86 -1.00 2.14
C CYS A 35 9.00 -0.41 1.30
N VAL A 36 9.44 0.82 1.59
CA VAL A 36 10.58 1.47 0.90
C VAL A 36 11.84 0.62 1.04
N SER A 37 12.12 0.07 2.22
CA SER A 37 13.27 -0.83 2.43
C SER A 37 13.19 -2.07 1.55
N GLY A 38 12.02 -2.73 1.49
CA GLY A 38 11.81 -3.90 0.64
C GLY A 38 11.92 -3.58 -0.85
N LEU A 39 11.31 -2.49 -1.30
CA LEU A 39 11.34 -2.04 -2.69
C LEU A 39 12.76 -1.63 -3.13
N SER A 40 13.52 -0.97 -2.26
CA SER A 40 14.91 -0.57 -2.54
C SER A 40 15.82 -1.79 -2.75
N GLN A 41 15.57 -2.88 -2.02
CA GLN A 41 16.33 -4.13 -2.20
C GLN A 41 15.99 -4.86 -3.50
N LEU A 42 14.79 -4.62 -4.06
CA LEU A 42 14.38 -5.18 -5.35
C LEU A 42 14.76 -4.28 -6.53
N GLN A 43 14.93 -2.98 -6.30
CA GLN A 43 15.32 -2.01 -7.30
C GLN A 43 16.76 -2.28 -7.76
N ARG A 44 16.93 -2.79 -8.98
CA ARG A 44 18.22 -2.71 -9.70
C ARG A 44 18.34 -1.41 -10.47
N SER A 45 19.55 -1.11 -10.91
CA SER A 45 19.90 0.12 -11.65
C SER A 45 19.06 0.41 -12.91
N ALA A 46 18.23 -0.54 -13.38
CA ALA A 46 17.35 -0.37 -14.54
C ALA A 46 15.85 -0.72 -14.30
N ASP A 47 15.45 -1.10 -13.07
CA ASP A 47 14.07 -1.55 -12.80
C ASP A 47 13.11 -0.38 -12.55
N GLY A 48 12.67 0.26 -13.64
CA GLY A 48 11.73 1.39 -13.65
C GLY A 48 10.46 1.20 -12.79
N PRO A 49 9.78 0.03 -12.80
CA PRO A 49 8.58 -0.20 -12.00
C PRO A 49 8.82 -0.16 -10.48
N PHE A 50 9.90 -0.76 -9.99
CA PHE A 50 10.24 -0.74 -8.56
C PHE A 50 10.68 0.64 -8.09
N SER A 51 11.35 1.42 -8.96
CA SER A 51 11.68 2.81 -8.68
C SER A 51 10.42 3.68 -8.47
N ARG A 52 9.42 3.54 -9.33
CA ARG A 52 8.13 4.25 -9.20
C ARG A 52 7.34 3.83 -7.97
N ALA A 53 7.28 2.52 -7.69
CA ALA A 53 6.66 2.01 -6.46
C ALA A 53 7.37 2.59 -5.23
N ARG A 54 8.71 2.59 -5.22
CA ARG A 54 9.51 3.15 -4.12
C ARG A 54 9.25 4.65 -3.94
N SER A 55 9.25 5.45 -5.00
CA SER A 55 8.99 6.88 -4.90
C SER A 55 7.59 7.15 -4.34
N SER A 56 6.57 6.37 -4.77
CA SER A 56 5.23 6.49 -4.20
C SER A 56 5.18 6.13 -2.71
N ALA A 57 5.90 5.10 -2.28
CA ALA A 57 5.98 4.73 -0.87
C ALA A 57 6.71 5.81 -0.04
N ILE A 58 7.75 6.45 -0.59
CA ILE A 58 8.42 7.59 0.07
C ILE A 58 7.47 8.77 0.22
N VAL A 59 6.69 9.10 -0.81
CA VAL A 59 5.66 10.14 -0.73
C VAL A 59 4.66 9.80 0.37
N MET A 60 4.24 8.55 0.49
CA MET A 60 3.34 8.12 1.56
C MET A 60 3.95 8.25 2.96
N VAL A 61 5.26 8.01 3.14
CA VAL A 61 5.93 8.33 4.41
C VAL A 61 5.74 9.81 4.75
N CYS A 62 5.95 10.71 3.80
CA CYS A 62 5.78 12.15 4.01
C CYS A 62 4.32 12.53 4.29
N VAL A 63 3.36 12.01 3.50
CA VAL A 63 1.94 12.30 3.67
C VAL A 63 1.44 11.80 5.03
N SER A 64 1.80 10.56 5.40
CA SER A 64 1.41 10.03 6.71
C SER A 64 2.06 10.80 7.85
N LEU A 65 3.33 11.25 7.74
CA LEU A 65 3.95 12.14 8.74
C LEU A 65 3.24 13.50 8.84
N VAL A 66 2.81 14.08 7.73
CA VAL A 66 2.01 15.32 7.74
C VAL A 66 0.66 15.10 8.41
N ALA A 67 -0.01 13.97 8.12
CA ALA A 67 -1.24 13.58 8.79
C ALA A 67 -1.06 13.40 10.30
N MET A 68 0.10 12.91 10.74
CA MET A 68 0.44 12.80 12.16
C MET A 68 0.60 14.15 12.86
N VAL A 69 1.20 15.12 12.19
CA VAL A 69 1.56 16.44 12.77
C VAL A 69 0.42 17.46 12.61
N SER A 70 -0.56 17.17 11.75
CA SER A 70 -1.73 18.04 11.56
C SER A 70 -2.43 18.31 12.90
N PRO A 71 -2.55 19.58 13.32
CA PRO A 71 -3.06 19.92 14.64
C PRO A 71 -4.49 19.41 14.80
N GLY A 72 -4.70 18.53 15.77
CA GLY A 72 -6.03 18.17 16.24
C GLY A 72 -6.79 19.43 16.64
N GLU A 73 -8.03 19.55 16.16
CA GLU A 73 -9.02 20.60 16.40
C GLU A 73 -8.62 21.62 17.49
N ARG A 74 -7.78 22.60 17.12
CA ARG A 74 -7.66 23.82 17.91
C ARG A 74 -8.85 24.69 17.55
N SER A 75 -9.73 24.87 18.53
CA SER A 75 -11.02 25.55 18.45
C SER A 75 -10.99 27.00 17.93
N ASP A 76 -9.81 27.58 17.69
CA ASP A 76 -9.67 29.00 17.36
C ASP A 76 -9.79 29.33 15.85
N TYR A 77 -9.71 28.33 14.95
CA TYR A 77 -9.88 28.53 13.49
C TYR A 77 -10.57 27.34 12.80
N PRO A 78 -11.90 27.16 12.98
CA PRO A 78 -12.58 25.92 12.62
C PRO A 78 -12.64 25.64 11.10
N LEU A 79 -12.73 26.67 10.25
CA LEU A 79 -13.00 26.48 8.81
C LEU A 79 -11.77 26.10 7.97
N MET A 80 -10.61 26.76 8.18
CA MET A 80 -9.37 26.39 7.47
C MET A 80 -8.79 25.06 7.94
N VAL A 81 -8.86 24.77 9.24
CA VAL A 81 -8.34 23.51 9.82
C VAL A 81 -9.14 22.30 9.29
N LEU A 82 -10.46 22.44 9.14
CA LEU A 82 -11.32 21.41 8.58
C LEU A 82 -10.96 21.08 7.12
N LEU A 83 -10.73 22.11 6.29
CA LEU A 83 -10.43 21.93 4.86
C LEU A 83 -9.04 21.31 4.64
N VAL A 84 -8.04 21.71 5.43
CA VAL A 84 -6.69 21.13 5.37
C VAL A 84 -6.69 19.67 5.80
N LYS A 85 -7.37 19.34 6.91
CA LYS A 85 -7.52 17.96 7.38
C LYS A 85 -8.18 17.08 6.31
N HIS A 86 -9.22 17.59 5.67
CA HIS A 86 -9.94 16.89 4.60
C HIS A 86 -9.06 16.59 3.39
N VAL A 87 -8.25 17.56 2.94
CA VAL A 87 -7.30 17.36 1.83
C VAL A 87 -6.22 16.34 2.19
N ILE A 88 -5.72 16.36 3.43
CA ILE A 88 -4.74 15.39 3.92
C ILE A 88 -5.34 13.98 3.95
N ASP A 89 -6.58 13.82 4.42
CA ASP A 89 -7.26 12.52 4.46
C ASP A 89 -7.51 11.95 3.05
N ILE A 90 -7.87 12.80 2.07
CA ILE A 90 -7.97 12.43 0.65
C ILE A 90 -6.60 11.97 0.14
N ALA A 91 -5.57 12.77 0.38
CA ALA A 91 -4.22 12.51 -0.11
C ALA A 91 -3.63 11.22 0.48
N ASP A 92 -3.85 10.97 1.77
CA ASP A 92 -3.40 9.74 2.45
C ASP A 92 -4.13 8.52 1.87
N THR A 93 -5.46 8.60 1.70
CA THR A 93 -6.23 7.47 1.16
C THR A 93 -5.90 7.19 -0.30
N ALA A 94 -5.96 8.19 -1.16
CA ALA A 94 -5.65 8.03 -2.58
C ALA A 94 -4.18 7.63 -2.79
N GLY A 95 -3.27 8.25 -2.04
CA GLY A 95 -1.85 7.93 -2.07
C GLY A 95 -1.58 6.48 -1.65
N ALA A 96 -2.25 5.99 -0.61
CA ALA A 96 -2.12 4.60 -0.16
C ALA A 96 -2.57 3.61 -1.25
N LEU A 97 -3.71 3.88 -1.91
CA LEU A 97 -4.20 3.04 -3.01
C LEU A 97 -3.24 3.04 -4.21
N ILE A 98 -2.68 4.20 -4.56
CA ILE A 98 -1.68 4.33 -5.63
C ILE A 98 -0.39 3.57 -5.26
N ALA A 99 0.08 3.70 -4.02
CA ALA A 99 1.29 3.04 -3.56
C ALA A 99 1.13 1.50 -3.56
N VAL A 100 -0.02 0.98 -3.11
CA VAL A 100 -0.36 -0.44 -3.21
C VAL A 100 -0.40 -0.87 -4.67
N TRP A 101 -1.07 -0.11 -5.53
CA TRP A 101 -1.18 -0.41 -6.96
C TRP A 101 0.18 -0.56 -7.62
N LEU A 102 1.05 0.45 -7.47
CA LEU A 102 2.37 0.47 -8.08
C LEU A 102 3.28 -0.63 -7.53
N THR A 103 3.20 -0.90 -6.23
CA THR A 103 3.98 -1.95 -5.58
C THR A 103 3.59 -3.33 -6.11
N VAL A 104 2.29 -3.63 -6.18
CA VAL A 104 1.82 -4.92 -6.67
C VAL A 104 2.06 -5.06 -8.18
N ASP A 105 1.90 -3.99 -8.96
CA ASP A 105 2.25 -3.97 -10.39
C ASP A 105 3.72 -4.33 -10.63
N ALA A 106 4.64 -3.74 -9.86
CA ALA A 106 6.06 -4.04 -9.95
C ALA A 106 6.36 -5.52 -9.62
N VAL A 107 5.69 -6.07 -8.61
CA VAL A 107 5.81 -7.50 -8.26
C VAL A 107 5.26 -8.39 -9.38
N ILE A 108 4.07 -8.10 -9.92
CA ILE A 108 3.46 -8.85 -11.03
C ILE A 108 4.38 -8.87 -12.26
N ARG A 109 4.92 -7.71 -12.65
CA ARG A 109 5.84 -7.59 -13.79
C ARG A 109 7.11 -8.41 -13.62
N ARG A 110 7.53 -8.67 -12.38
CA ARG A 110 8.70 -9.49 -12.07
C ARG A 110 8.38 -10.98 -11.95
N ILE A 111 7.16 -11.34 -11.54
CA ILE A 111 6.72 -12.74 -11.47
C ILE A 111 6.38 -13.29 -12.86
N ARG A 112 5.70 -12.52 -13.71
CA ARG A 112 5.18 -12.99 -15.01
C ARG A 112 6.26 -13.61 -15.93
N PRO A 113 7.46 -13.02 -16.08
CA PRO A 113 8.53 -13.61 -16.89
C PRO A 113 9.10 -14.92 -16.32
N CYS A 114 8.84 -15.22 -15.05
CA CYS A 114 9.35 -16.41 -14.37
C CYS A 114 8.40 -17.61 -14.45
N GLY A 115 7.32 -17.49 -15.23
CA GLY A 115 6.40 -18.59 -15.53
C GLY A 115 5.27 -18.82 -14.52
N ASP A 116 5.22 -18.09 -13.40
CA ASP A 116 4.16 -18.21 -12.40
C ASP A 116 2.95 -17.31 -12.72
N ILE A 117 2.26 -17.66 -13.80
CA ILE A 117 1.13 -16.90 -14.35
C ILE A 117 -0.05 -16.88 -13.36
N SER A 118 -0.30 -18.00 -12.66
CA SER A 118 -1.41 -18.12 -11.70
C SER A 118 -1.30 -17.10 -10.57
N ARG A 119 -0.11 -16.96 -9.95
CA ARG A 119 0.09 -15.95 -8.89
C ARG A 119 0.05 -14.53 -9.42
N ALA A 120 0.57 -14.29 -10.62
CA ALA A 120 0.50 -12.98 -11.25
C ALA A 120 -0.95 -12.54 -11.50
N VAL A 121 -1.81 -13.45 -11.96
CA VAL A 121 -3.25 -13.18 -12.15
C VAL A 121 -3.96 -12.95 -10.82
N LEU A 122 -3.69 -13.79 -9.80
CA LEU A 122 -4.29 -13.60 -8.48
C LEU A 122 -3.91 -12.25 -7.87
N LEU A 123 -2.64 -11.85 -7.96
CA LEU A 123 -2.18 -10.54 -7.51
C LEU A 123 -2.84 -9.39 -8.30
N ASP A 124 -3.07 -9.57 -9.60
CA ASP A 124 -3.73 -8.55 -10.43
C ASP A 124 -5.20 -8.36 -10.01
N VAL A 125 -5.92 -9.47 -9.81
CA VAL A 125 -7.31 -9.44 -9.29
C VAL A 125 -7.37 -8.79 -7.92
N LEU A 126 -6.48 -9.17 -7.00
CA LEU A 126 -6.45 -8.59 -5.65
C LEU A 126 -6.07 -7.11 -5.68
N ARG A 127 -5.14 -6.71 -6.55
CA ARG A 127 -4.78 -5.30 -6.76
C ARG A 127 -6.00 -4.48 -7.19
N TRP A 128 -6.75 -4.97 -8.18
CA TRP A 128 -7.99 -4.32 -8.64
C TRP A 128 -9.07 -4.30 -7.56
N ALA A 129 -9.24 -5.39 -6.81
CA ALA A 129 -10.21 -5.47 -5.72
C ALA A 129 -9.91 -4.44 -4.61
N VAL A 130 -8.66 -4.37 -4.16
CA VAL A 130 -8.24 -3.42 -3.11
C VAL A 130 -8.43 -1.98 -3.55
N VAL A 131 -8.02 -1.62 -4.78
CA VAL A 131 -8.15 -0.25 -5.28
C VAL A 131 -9.59 0.11 -5.62
N GLY A 132 -10.34 -0.79 -6.27
CA GLY A 132 -11.73 -0.57 -6.63
C GLY A 132 -12.63 -0.42 -5.40
N LEU A 133 -12.54 -1.36 -4.46
CA LEU A 133 -13.32 -1.28 -3.21
C LEU A 133 -12.87 -0.10 -2.34
N GLY A 134 -11.57 0.21 -2.31
CA GLY A 134 -11.05 1.38 -1.60
C GLY A 134 -11.56 2.70 -2.18
N ALA A 135 -11.59 2.83 -3.50
CA ALA A 135 -12.11 4.01 -4.19
C ALA A 135 -13.65 4.15 -4.04
N LEU A 136 -14.38 3.03 -4.00
CA LEU A 136 -15.81 3.07 -3.66
C LEU A 136 -16.02 3.50 -2.22
N GLY A 137 -15.20 3.01 -1.28
CA GLY A 137 -15.23 3.41 0.12
C GLY A 137 -14.96 4.90 0.32
N THR A 138 -14.02 5.49 -0.43
CA THR A 138 -13.77 6.94 -0.36
C THR A 138 -14.99 7.73 -0.85
N LEU A 139 -15.60 7.35 -1.97
CA LEU A 139 -16.80 8.02 -2.48
C LEU A 139 -17.96 8.03 -1.47
N VAL A 140 -18.10 6.98 -0.66
CA VAL A 140 -19.07 6.96 0.46
C VAL A 140 -18.73 7.91 1.58
N GLY A 141 -17.45 8.02 1.94
CA GLY A 141 -17.02 9.00 2.94
C GLY A 141 -17.43 10.44 2.59
N TYR A 142 -17.66 10.74 1.32
CA TYR A 142 -18.15 12.03 0.81
C TYR A 142 -19.67 12.08 0.56
N GLY A 143 -20.42 11.03 0.93
CA GLY A 143 -21.88 11.00 0.80
C GLY A 143 -22.40 10.79 -0.63
N TYR A 144 -21.55 10.34 -1.56
CA TYR A 144 -21.99 10.06 -2.94
C TYR A 144 -22.72 8.72 -3.08
N THR A 145 -22.55 7.81 -2.12
CA THR A 145 -23.23 6.51 -2.07
C THR A 145 -23.40 6.09 -0.60
N ASP A 146 -24.40 5.26 -0.29
CA ASP A 146 -24.50 4.58 1.01
C ASP A 146 -23.87 3.20 0.87
N LEU A 147 -22.75 2.94 1.56
CA LEU A 147 -22.17 1.60 1.57
C LEU A 147 -22.52 0.85 2.84
N ASP A 148 -23.03 -0.34 2.61
CA ASP A 148 -23.25 -1.37 3.61
C ASP A 148 -21.91 -1.78 4.25
N PRO A 149 -21.81 -1.99 5.57
CA PRO A 149 -20.63 -2.56 6.26
C PRO A 149 -19.98 -3.76 5.55
N VAL A 150 -20.74 -4.50 4.74
CA VAL A 150 -20.26 -5.55 3.85
C VAL A 150 -19.09 -5.10 2.96
N LEU A 151 -19.11 -3.86 2.41
CA LEU A 151 -18.03 -3.40 1.53
C LEU A 151 -16.72 -3.13 2.28
N ILE A 152 -16.80 -2.59 3.49
CA ILE A 152 -15.63 -2.39 4.36
C ILE A 152 -15.00 -3.75 4.70
N ILE A 153 -15.82 -4.74 5.05
CA ILE A 153 -15.36 -6.11 5.33
C ILE A 153 -14.73 -6.73 4.08
N ALA A 154 -15.35 -6.58 2.92
CA ALA A 154 -14.83 -7.10 1.66
C ALA A 154 -13.48 -6.45 1.27
N TRP A 155 -13.36 -5.13 1.43
CA TRP A 155 -12.11 -4.41 1.20
C TRP A 155 -11.01 -4.90 2.15
N PHE A 156 -11.31 -5.03 3.43
CA PHE A 156 -10.36 -5.54 4.42
C PHE A 156 -9.91 -6.97 4.10
N ALA A 157 -10.85 -7.86 3.75
CA ALA A 157 -10.56 -9.21 3.32
C ALA A 157 -9.64 -9.25 2.07
N ALA A 158 -9.87 -8.34 1.10
CA ALA A 158 -9.02 -8.21 -0.08
C ALA A 158 -7.60 -7.76 0.28
N VAL A 159 -7.44 -6.82 1.21
CA VAL A 159 -6.13 -6.37 1.72
C VAL A 159 -5.39 -7.52 2.42
N VAL A 160 -6.07 -8.25 3.31
CA VAL A 160 -5.50 -9.42 4.01
C VAL A 160 -5.08 -10.49 3.01
N ALA A 161 -5.94 -10.82 2.03
CA ALA A 161 -5.63 -11.78 0.99
C ALA A 161 -4.40 -11.34 0.17
N LEU A 162 -4.32 -10.06 -0.20
CA LEU A 162 -3.17 -9.49 -0.90
C LEU A 162 -1.88 -9.68 -0.10
N ILE A 163 -1.89 -9.32 1.19
CA ILE A 163 -0.74 -9.47 2.09
C ILE A 163 -0.30 -10.94 2.18
N VAL A 164 -1.24 -11.87 2.37
CA VAL A 164 -0.95 -13.31 2.46
C VAL A 164 -0.34 -13.82 1.15
N VAL A 165 -0.88 -13.42 0.00
CA VAL A 165 -0.34 -13.82 -1.31
C VAL A 165 1.06 -13.24 -1.53
N LEU A 166 1.33 -12.01 -1.07
CA LEU A 166 2.68 -11.44 -1.10
C LEU A 166 3.66 -12.23 -0.22
N TYR A 167 3.27 -12.61 1.01
CA TYR A 167 4.09 -13.48 1.86
C TYR A 167 4.40 -14.82 1.19
N ARG A 168 3.39 -15.48 0.61
CA ARG A 168 3.57 -16.74 -0.12
C ARG A 168 4.46 -16.58 -1.36
N SER A 169 4.39 -15.42 -2.01
CA SER A 169 5.20 -15.09 -3.18
C SER A 169 6.64 -14.72 -2.84
N ALA A 170 6.93 -14.31 -1.61
CA ALA A 170 8.30 -14.04 -1.14
C ALA A 170 9.21 -15.28 -1.22
N HIS A 171 8.66 -16.48 -1.47
CA HIS A 171 9.45 -17.68 -1.72
C HIS A 171 10.06 -17.80 -3.11
N LEU A 172 9.60 -17.00 -4.07
CA LEU A 172 10.03 -17.10 -5.46
C LEU A 172 11.46 -16.59 -5.65
N PRO A 173 12.34 -17.33 -6.34
CA PRO A 173 13.73 -16.92 -6.59
C PRO A 173 13.84 -15.59 -7.34
N CYS A 174 12.89 -15.29 -8.22
CA CYS A 174 12.85 -14.05 -9.00
C CYS A 174 12.59 -12.81 -8.14
N LEU A 175 12.00 -12.99 -6.96
CA LEU A 175 11.76 -11.93 -5.98
C LEU A 175 12.86 -11.85 -4.92
N SER A 176 14.02 -12.47 -5.21
CA SER A 176 15.24 -12.30 -4.44
C SER A 176 16.06 -11.11 -4.98
N PRO A 177 16.90 -10.48 -4.14
CA PRO A 177 17.77 -9.40 -4.59
C PRO A 177 18.86 -9.89 -5.59
N ILE A 178 19.22 -11.18 -5.51
CA ILE A 178 20.29 -11.82 -6.28
C ILE A 178 19.68 -12.73 -7.36
N TRP A 179 18.88 -12.18 -8.26
CA TRP A 179 18.47 -12.90 -9.47
C TRP A 179 19.49 -12.67 -10.60
N GLY A 180 20.53 -13.49 -10.72
CA GLY A 180 21.38 -13.50 -11.92
C GLY A 180 20.64 -14.15 -13.10
N PRO A 181 20.97 -13.85 -14.36
CA PRO A 181 20.52 -14.68 -15.46
C PRO A 181 21.02 -16.11 -15.20
N VAL A 182 20.11 -17.08 -15.21
CA VAL A 182 20.52 -18.49 -15.28
C VAL A 182 21.17 -18.64 -16.65
N VAL A 183 22.49 -18.74 -16.66
CA VAL A 183 23.25 -19.08 -17.86
C VAL A 183 22.88 -20.53 -18.17
N SER A 184 22.00 -20.72 -19.14
CA SER A 184 21.74 -22.02 -19.79
C SER A 184 22.85 -22.32 -20.77
#